data_AF-A0A540V5Y9-F1
#
_entry.id   AF-A0A540V5Y9-F1
#
_cell.length_a   1.000
_cell.length_b   1.000
_cell.length_c   1.000
_cell.angle_alpha   90.00
_cell.angle_beta   90.00
_cell.angle_gamma   90.00
#
_symmetry.space_group_name_H-M   'P 1'
#
loop_
_entity.id
_entity.type
_entity.pdbx_description
1 polymer ?
#
loop_
_entity_poly.entity_id
_entity_poly.type
_entity_poly.pdbx_seq_one_letter_code
_entity_poly.pdbx_strand_id
1 'polypeptide(L)'
;MKKILPFLTFLFIFGLFFLPVGADAAEDHHHLNFLKQYEQLDDAKKQQVDQILNQLHQELEKLGVKTDHPNPHQILSQLDDQKKQQILAIIKELDEEKISSEEANKKLEQLGVIPKNGHCQAFENLDEETKQKAKEIWKELKSGSITREEAEKRFQELGIEMPKKQELDEETKAKVKEAIEKAEQQFENLGLEFPKHFYKHLAR
;
A
#
# COMPACT_ATOMS: atom_id res chain seq x y z
N MET A 1 67.00 11.32 -42.77
CA MET A 1 66.92 9.87 -43.01
C MET A 1 66.04 9.23 -41.93
N LYS A 2 65.14 8.30 -42.31
CA LYS A 2 64.33 7.36 -41.49
C LYS A 2 63.32 8.01 -40.50
N LYS A 3 62.04 8.15 -40.86
CA LYS A 3 60.92 7.18 -40.73
C LYS A 3 60.83 6.57 -39.32
N ILE A 4 59.68 6.77 -38.65
CA ILE A 4 58.73 5.73 -38.16
C ILE A 4 57.53 6.45 -37.52
N LEU A 5 56.35 6.27 -38.11
CA LEU A 5 55.07 6.21 -37.39
C LEU A 5 54.69 4.72 -37.45
N PRO A 6 54.16 4.11 -36.36
CA PRO A 6 52.69 4.02 -36.25
C PRO A 6 52.13 3.92 -34.82
N PHE A 7 50.83 4.24 -34.72
CA PHE A 7 49.82 3.61 -33.84
C PHE A 7 50.08 3.57 -32.32
N LEU A 8 49.34 4.40 -31.58
CA LEU A 8 48.69 3.94 -30.36
C LEU A 8 47.25 4.47 -30.33
N THR A 9 46.34 3.62 -30.78
CA THR A 9 44.92 3.60 -30.44
C THR A 9 44.74 3.78 -28.94
N PHE A 10 44.23 4.93 -28.50
CA PHE A 10 43.60 5.05 -27.18
C PHE A 10 42.09 5.13 -27.39
N LEU A 11 41.48 3.96 -27.31
CA LEU A 11 40.06 3.73 -27.28
C LEU A 11 39.56 4.39 -25.98
N PHE A 12 39.05 5.63 -26.08
CA PHE A 12 38.33 6.26 -24.98
C PHE A 12 36.99 5.54 -24.88
N ILE A 13 36.99 4.46 -24.10
CA ILE A 13 35.78 3.78 -23.63
C ILE A 13 35.05 4.83 -22.80
N PHE A 14 34.14 5.55 -23.46
CA PHE A 14 33.17 6.40 -22.78
C PHE A 14 32.37 5.47 -21.89
N GLY A 15 32.58 5.59 -20.59
CA GLY A 15 31.90 4.83 -19.57
C GLY A 15 30.40 5.01 -19.73
N LEU A 16 29.77 4.03 -20.38
CA LEU A 16 28.37 3.74 -20.19
C LEU A 16 28.29 3.11 -18.79
N PHE A 17 28.40 3.96 -17.76
CA PHE A 17 27.99 3.62 -16.41
C PHE A 17 26.47 3.48 -16.50
N PHE A 18 26.03 2.30 -16.92
CA PHE A 18 24.67 1.83 -16.79
C PHE A 18 24.45 1.70 -15.28
N LEU A 19 24.10 2.82 -14.65
CA LEU A 19 23.42 2.75 -13.37
C LEU A 19 22.12 2.00 -13.64
N PRO A 20 21.82 0.91 -12.92
CA PRO A 20 20.48 0.37 -12.92
C PRO A 20 19.56 1.51 -12.45
N VAL A 21 18.75 2.03 -13.38
CA VAL A 21 17.63 2.89 -13.05
C VAL A 21 16.69 2.04 -12.20
N GLY A 22 16.64 2.39 -10.92
CA GLY A 22 15.53 2.11 -10.01
C GLY A 22 15.10 0.64 -9.88
N ALA A 23 15.73 -0.07 -8.95
CA ALA A 23 15.06 -1.14 -8.22
C ALA A 23 14.22 -0.57 -7.05
N ASP A 24 13.61 0.60 -7.24
CA ASP A 24 12.73 1.30 -6.28
C ASP A 24 11.26 1.28 -6.75
N ALA A 25 10.88 0.24 -7.50
CA ALA A 25 9.48 -0.04 -7.83
C ALA A 25 8.83 -1.08 -6.89
N ALA A 26 9.48 -1.42 -5.78
CA ALA A 26 9.03 -2.46 -4.86
C ALA A 26 8.38 -1.89 -3.57
N GLU A 27 7.64 -0.79 -3.64
CA GLU A 27 7.01 -0.19 -2.45
C GLU A 27 5.59 0.33 -2.72
N ASP A 28 4.60 -0.55 -2.90
CA ASP A 28 3.19 -0.24 -2.54
C ASP A 28 2.22 -1.45 -2.60
N HIS A 29 2.70 -2.71 -2.59
CA HIS A 29 1.85 -3.90 -2.74
C HIS A 29 1.61 -4.72 -1.46
N HIS A 30 1.86 -4.14 -0.28
CA HIS A 30 1.69 -4.84 1.01
C HIS A 30 0.27 -5.40 1.23
N HIS A 31 -0.76 -4.75 0.68
CA HIS A 31 -2.13 -5.24 0.75
C HIS A 31 -2.33 -6.57 0.00
N LEU A 32 -1.62 -6.76 -1.11
CA LEU A 32 -1.75 -7.93 -1.97
C LEU A 32 -0.92 -9.10 -1.47
N ASN A 33 0.20 -8.83 -0.79
CA ASN A 33 1.02 -9.87 -0.15
C ASN A 33 0.23 -10.64 0.92
N PHE A 34 -0.56 -9.94 1.74
CA PHE A 34 -1.45 -10.58 2.71
C PHE A 34 -2.44 -11.54 2.03
N LEU A 35 -3.06 -11.14 0.90
CA LEU A 35 -4.01 -11.98 0.17
C LEU A 35 -3.37 -13.26 -0.37
N LYS A 36 -2.14 -13.14 -0.88
CA LYS A 36 -1.35 -14.27 -1.40
C LYS A 36 -1.03 -15.28 -0.29
N GLN A 37 -0.59 -14.79 0.87
CA GLN A 37 -0.31 -15.64 2.03
C GLN A 37 -1.59 -16.28 2.56
N TYR A 38 -2.66 -15.48 2.71
CA TYR A 38 -3.95 -15.93 3.23
C TYR A 38 -4.53 -17.08 2.39
N GLU A 39 -4.49 -16.99 1.06
CA GLU A 39 -5.10 -18.02 0.22
C GLU A 39 -4.38 -19.37 0.31
N GLN A 40 -3.07 -19.35 0.57
CA GLN A 40 -2.24 -20.55 0.73
C GLN A 40 -2.45 -21.26 2.07
N LEU A 41 -3.19 -20.65 3.00
CA LEU A 41 -3.52 -21.25 4.28
C LEU A 41 -4.58 -22.35 4.14
N ASP A 42 -4.50 -23.33 5.02
CA ASP A 42 -5.60 -24.26 5.26
C ASP A 42 -6.79 -23.55 5.91
N ASP A 43 -7.97 -24.16 5.82
CA ASP A 43 -9.22 -23.58 6.31
C ASP A 43 -9.19 -23.25 7.81
N ALA A 44 -8.49 -24.06 8.60
CA ALA A 44 -8.37 -23.83 10.04
C ALA A 44 -7.55 -22.57 10.33
N LYS A 45 -6.43 -22.37 9.64
CA LYS A 45 -5.61 -21.16 9.76
C LYS A 45 -6.32 -19.93 9.21
N LYS A 46 -7.04 -20.04 8.10
CA LYS A 46 -7.90 -18.96 7.59
C LYS A 46 -8.89 -18.51 8.67
N GLN A 47 -9.58 -19.46 9.30
CA GLN A 47 -10.51 -19.16 10.40
C GLN A 47 -9.82 -18.49 11.60
N GLN A 48 -8.59 -18.87 11.95
CA GLN A 48 -7.83 -18.21 13.02
C GLN A 48 -7.44 -16.77 12.66
N VAL A 49 -6.94 -16.54 11.44
CA VAL A 49 -6.63 -15.19 10.93
C VAL A 49 -7.86 -14.31 10.98
N ASP A 50 -9.00 -14.84 10.51
CA ASP A 50 -10.29 -14.17 10.50
C ASP A 50 -10.74 -13.75 11.90
N GLN A 51 -10.59 -14.65 12.88
CA GLN A 51 -10.92 -14.37 14.27
C GLN A 51 -10.04 -13.27 14.85
N ILE A 52 -8.73 -13.31 14.61
CA ILE A 52 -7.79 -12.30 15.12
C ILE A 52 -8.13 -10.92 14.55
N LEU A 53 -8.32 -10.83 13.23
CA LEU A 53 -8.63 -9.57 12.56
C LEU A 53 -10.00 -9.02 13.01
N ASN A 54 -11.02 -9.87 13.14
CA ASN A 54 -12.33 -9.45 13.63
C ASN A 54 -12.28 -8.95 15.07
N GLN A 55 -11.53 -9.63 15.95
CA GLN A 55 -11.35 -9.20 17.33
C GLN A 55 -10.64 -7.86 17.41
N LEU A 56 -9.54 -7.68 16.66
CA LEU A 56 -8.83 -6.40 16.60
C LEU A 56 -9.77 -5.27 16.17
N HIS A 57 -10.55 -5.48 15.11
CA HIS A 57 -11.50 -4.48 14.63
C HIS A 57 -12.56 -4.12 15.69
N GLN A 58 -13.13 -5.12 16.37
CA GLN A 58 -14.08 -4.88 17.47
C GLN A 58 -13.45 -4.15 18.66
N GLU A 59 -12.18 -4.43 18.98
CA GLU A 59 -11.44 -3.71 20.02
C GLU A 59 -11.21 -2.24 19.61
N LEU A 60 -10.82 -1.98 18.36
CA LEU A 60 -10.66 -0.62 17.83
C LEU A 60 -11.98 0.16 17.82
N GLU A 61 -13.09 -0.46 17.38
CA GLU A 61 -14.42 0.15 17.41
C GLU A 61 -14.85 0.52 18.84
N LYS A 62 -14.59 -0.34 19.83
CA LYS A 62 -14.89 -0.07 21.25
C LYS A 62 -14.07 1.08 21.81
N LEU A 63 -12.86 1.28 21.31
CA LEU A 63 -12.01 2.43 21.63
C LEU A 63 -12.46 3.72 20.90
N GLY A 64 -13.54 3.65 20.12
CA GLY A 64 -14.06 4.78 19.36
C GLY A 64 -13.24 5.10 18.12
N VAL A 65 -12.32 4.21 17.71
CA VAL A 65 -11.45 4.41 16.55
C VAL A 65 -12.19 3.96 15.30
N LYS A 66 -12.36 4.88 14.35
CA LYS A 66 -12.90 4.55 13.03
C LYS A 66 -11.77 4.04 12.15
N THR A 67 -11.93 2.83 11.62
CA THR A 67 -11.06 2.35 10.55
C THR A 67 -11.69 2.73 9.21
N ASP A 68 -11.02 3.59 8.44
CA ASP A 68 -11.50 4.06 7.13
C ASP A 68 -11.42 2.98 6.02
N HIS A 69 -10.98 1.78 6.38
CA HIS A 69 -10.84 0.65 5.49
C HIS A 69 -11.59 -0.55 6.07
N PRO A 70 -12.34 -1.30 5.24
CA PRO A 70 -12.91 -2.58 5.63
C PRO A 70 -11.78 -3.48 6.11
N ASN A 71 -12.07 -4.28 7.14
CA ASN A 71 -11.15 -5.30 7.59
C ASN A 71 -10.79 -6.23 6.40
N PRO A 72 -9.51 -6.57 6.16
CA PRO A 72 -9.13 -7.50 5.11
C PRO A 72 -9.94 -8.81 5.11
N HIS A 73 -10.34 -9.29 6.29
CA HIS A 73 -11.26 -10.41 6.45
C HIS A 73 -12.64 -10.14 5.85
N GLN A 74 -13.24 -8.97 6.09
CA GLN A 74 -14.54 -8.61 5.51
C GLN A 74 -14.48 -8.52 3.99
N ILE A 75 -13.36 -8.04 3.45
CA ILE A 75 -13.14 -8.02 2.00
C ILE A 75 -13.10 -9.46 1.46
N LEU A 76 -12.41 -10.37 2.13
CA LEU A 76 -12.17 -11.73 1.64
C LEU A 76 -13.34 -12.70 1.85
N SER A 77 -14.00 -12.63 3.00
CA SER A 77 -15.10 -13.53 3.38
C SER A 77 -16.37 -13.30 2.54
N GLN A 78 -16.52 -12.11 1.96
CA GLN A 78 -17.65 -11.76 1.09
C GLN A 78 -17.45 -12.17 -0.38
N LEU A 79 -16.30 -12.73 -0.73
CA LEU A 79 -15.97 -13.12 -2.10
C LEU A 79 -16.25 -14.60 -2.32
N ASP A 80 -16.91 -14.89 -3.43
CA ASP A 80 -16.98 -16.23 -3.98
C ASP A 80 -15.60 -16.69 -4.51
N ASP A 81 -15.43 -18.00 -4.67
CA ASP A 81 -14.15 -18.60 -5.08
C ASP A 81 -13.68 -18.10 -6.45
N GLN A 82 -14.62 -17.77 -7.35
CA GLN A 82 -14.29 -17.23 -8.67
C GLN A 82 -13.67 -15.83 -8.54
N LYS A 83 -14.23 -14.94 -7.72
CA LYS A 83 -13.66 -13.60 -7.47
C LYS A 83 -12.31 -13.68 -6.78
N LYS A 84 -12.13 -14.60 -5.81
CA LYS A 84 -10.82 -14.82 -5.18
C LYS A 84 -9.77 -15.20 -6.22
N GLN A 85 -10.09 -16.12 -7.15
CA GLN A 85 -9.18 -16.48 -8.24
C GLN A 85 -8.88 -15.29 -9.17
N GLN A 86 -9.86 -14.46 -9.49
CA GLN A 86 -9.65 -13.25 -10.31
C GLN A 86 -8.71 -12.25 -9.62
N ILE A 87 -8.85 -12.04 -8.31
CA ILE A 87 -7.95 -11.19 -7.53
C ILE A 87 -6.52 -11.75 -7.54
N LEU A 88 -6.35 -13.05 -7.32
CA LEU A 88 -5.02 -13.67 -7.35
C LEU A 88 -4.37 -13.58 -8.73
N ALA A 89 -5.15 -13.69 -9.81
CA ALA A 89 -4.67 -13.50 -11.17
C ALA A 89 -4.17 -12.05 -11.39
N ILE A 90 -4.93 -11.05 -10.91
CA ILE A 90 -4.51 -9.64 -10.97
C ILE A 90 -3.22 -9.42 -10.19
N ILE A 91 -3.11 -9.97 -8.98
CA ILE A 91 -1.91 -9.88 -8.14
C ILE A 91 -0.71 -10.50 -8.86
N LYS A 92 -0.89 -11.68 -9.47
CA LYS A 92 0.18 -12.34 -10.21
C LYS A 92 0.62 -11.52 -11.43
N GLU A 93 -0.32 -10.98 -12.20
CA GLU A 93 0.00 -10.11 -13.34
C GLU A 93 0.78 -8.86 -12.91
N LEU A 94 0.43 -8.30 -11.74
CA LEU A 94 1.12 -7.14 -11.16
C LEU A 94 2.53 -7.49 -10.67
N ASP A 95 2.69 -8.60 -9.96
CA ASP A 95 4.00 -9.14 -9.51
C ASP A 95 4.92 -9.44 -10.72
N GLU A 96 4.34 -9.87 -11.84
CA GLU A 96 5.05 -10.16 -13.09
C GLU A 96 5.27 -8.91 -13.96
N GLU A 97 4.96 -7.71 -13.46
CA GLU A 97 5.02 -6.42 -14.17
C GLU A 97 4.26 -6.39 -15.50
N LYS A 98 3.28 -7.30 -15.67
CA LYS A 98 2.43 -7.39 -16.88
C LYS A 98 1.34 -6.31 -16.90
N ILE A 99 0.97 -5.81 -15.73
CA ILE A 99 0.04 -4.70 -15.56
C ILE A 99 0.65 -3.69 -14.59
N SER A 100 0.27 -2.42 -14.74
CA SER A 100 0.61 -1.36 -13.79
C SER A 100 -0.24 -1.43 -12.53
N SER A 101 0.22 -0.82 -11.43
CA SER A 101 -0.56 -0.68 -10.19
C SER A 101 -1.90 0.04 -10.42
N GLU A 102 -1.95 0.98 -11.36
CA GLU A 102 -3.18 1.67 -11.73
C GLU A 102 -4.18 0.73 -12.42
N GLU A 103 -3.70 -0.12 -13.34
CA GLU A 103 -4.53 -1.13 -14.00
C GLU A 103 -5.00 -2.19 -13.01
N ALA A 104 -4.14 -2.65 -12.10
CA ALA A 104 -4.52 -3.59 -11.05
C ALA A 104 -5.65 -3.01 -10.17
N ASN A 105 -5.53 -1.74 -9.75
CA ASN A 105 -6.57 -1.06 -8.97
C ASN A 105 -7.90 -0.97 -9.75
N LYS A 106 -7.87 -0.60 -11.04
CA LYS A 106 -9.08 -0.57 -11.88
C LYS A 106 -9.74 -1.94 -11.98
N LYS A 107 -8.96 -3.02 -12.16
CA LYS A 107 -9.49 -4.39 -12.20
C LYS A 107 -10.09 -4.81 -10.85
N LEU A 108 -9.44 -4.50 -9.73
CA LEU A 108 -9.95 -4.80 -8.39
C LEU A 108 -11.22 -3.99 -8.06
N GLU A 109 -11.30 -2.73 -8.49
CA GLU A 109 -12.51 -1.91 -8.37
C GLU A 109 -13.69 -2.52 -9.13
N GLN A 110 -13.46 -3.02 -10.35
CA GLN A 110 -14.48 -3.73 -11.13
C GLN A 110 -15.00 -5.00 -10.45
N LEU A 111 -14.16 -5.68 -9.66
CA LEU A 111 -14.55 -6.84 -8.86
C LEU A 111 -15.34 -6.47 -7.59
N GLY A 112 -15.41 -5.17 -7.26
CA GLY A 112 -16.08 -4.66 -6.06
C GLY A 112 -15.35 -4.99 -4.76
N VAL A 113 -14.06 -5.35 -4.84
CA VAL A 113 -13.27 -5.77 -3.67
C VAL A 113 -12.61 -4.59 -2.97
N ILE A 114 -12.38 -3.50 -3.71
CA ILE A 114 -11.97 -2.23 -3.13
C ILE A 114 -13.25 -1.48 -2.72
N PRO A 115 -13.41 -1.09 -1.45
CA PRO A 115 -14.50 -0.22 -1.05
C PRO A 115 -14.45 1.06 -1.89
N LYS A 116 -15.56 1.42 -2.54
CA LYS A 116 -15.67 2.71 -3.28
C LYS A 116 -15.29 3.91 -2.41
N ASN A 117 -15.50 3.80 -1.09
CA ASN A 117 -15.18 4.82 -0.09
C ASN A 117 -13.69 4.88 0.29
N GLY A 118 -12.83 4.01 -0.28
CA GLY A 118 -11.37 4.08 -0.14
C GLY A 118 -10.74 5.15 -1.02
N HIS A 119 -11.47 5.68 -1.99
CA HIS A 119 -11.13 6.95 -2.60
C HIS A 119 -11.40 8.04 -1.56
N CYS A 120 -10.37 8.75 -1.13
CA CYS A 120 -10.60 10.02 -0.45
C CYS A 120 -11.53 10.84 -1.35
N GLN A 121 -12.74 11.14 -0.86
CA GLN A 121 -13.75 11.95 -1.58
C GLN A 121 -13.15 13.26 -2.11
N ALA A 122 -12.08 13.72 -1.46
CA ALA A 122 -11.22 14.82 -1.88
C ALA A 122 -10.74 14.75 -3.34
N PHE A 123 -10.71 13.57 -3.99
CA PHE A 123 -10.23 13.40 -5.37
C PHE A 123 -11.31 13.05 -6.39
N GLU A 124 -12.58 12.87 -5.99
CA GLU A 124 -13.64 12.36 -6.87
C GLU A 124 -14.05 13.34 -7.98
N ASN A 125 -13.87 14.66 -7.76
CA ASN A 125 -14.32 15.71 -8.67
C ASN A 125 -13.18 16.52 -9.31
N LEU A 126 -11.96 16.00 -9.28
CA LEU A 126 -10.80 16.69 -9.86
C LEU A 126 -10.64 16.34 -11.34
N ASP A 127 -10.16 17.30 -12.13
CA ASP A 127 -9.69 17.05 -13.48
C ASP A 127 -8.38 16.23 -13.47
N GLU A 128 -8.02 15.63 -14.60
CA GLU A 128 -6.87 14.73 -14.70
C GLU A 128 -5.52 15.41 -14.41
N GLU A 129 -5.37 16.70 -14.71
CA GLU A 129 -4.14 17.45 -14.41
C GLU A 129 -4.01 17.66 -12.89
N THR A 130 -5.10 18.05 -12.25
CA THR A 130 -5.14 18.24 -10.79
C THR A 130 -4.98 16.91 -10.05
N LYS A 131 -5.56 15.81 -10.55
CA LYS A 131 -5.32 14.46 -10.01
C LYS A 131 -3.85 14.05 -10.09
N GLN A 132 -3.16 14.38 -11.18
CA GLN A 132 -1.76 14.02 -11.34
C GLN A 132 -0.87 14.76 -10.31
N LYS A 133 -1.07 16.07 -10.15
CA LYS A 133 -0.37 16.87 -9.12
C LYS A 133 -0.69 16.37 -7.71
N ALA A 134 -1.95 16.04 -7.45
CA ALA A 134 -2.39 15.46 -6.19
C ALA A 134 -1.71 14.12 -5.89
N LYS A 135 -1.58 13.24 -6.89
CA LYS A 135 -0.86 11.95 -6.76
C LYS A 135 0.62 12.18 -6.42
N GLU A 136 1.27 13.18 -7.02
CA GLU A 136 2.67 13.51 -6.72
C GLU A 136 2.85 13.98 -5.28
N ILE A 137 2.00 14.90 -4.80
CA ILE A 137 2.01 15.34 -3.39
C ILE A 137 1.78 14.14 -2.45
N TRP A 138 0.87 13.24 -2.81
CA TRP A 138 0.61 12.04 -2.00
C TRP A 138 1.82 11.09 -1.95
N LYS A 139 2.54 10.92 -3.07
CA LYS A 139 3.78 10.14 -3.11
C LYS A 139 4.85 10.75 -2.21
N GLU A 140 5.06 12.06 -2.29
CA GLU A 140 6.02 12.78 -1.43
C GLU A 140 5.65 12.70 0.05
N LEU A 141 4.35 12.75 0.37
CA LEU A 141 3.87 12.59 1.74
C LEU A 141 4.09 11.15 2.25
N LYS A 142 3.85 10.14 1.39
CA LYS A 142 4.06 8.73 1.72
C LYS A 142 5.55 8.41 1.95
N SER A 143 6.43 8.94 1.11
CA SER A 143 7.89 8.77 1.25
C SER A 143 8.45 9.54 2.45
N GLY A 144 7.69 10.46 3.03
CA GLY A 144 8.16 11.35 4.09
C GLY A 144 9.05 12.48 3.58
N SER A 145 9.09 12.71 2.27
CA SER A 145 9.81 13.83 1.64
C SER A 145 9.21 15.17 2.03
N ILE A 146 7.91 15.20 2.32
CA ILE A 146 7.20 16.36 2.87
C ILE A 146 6.46 15.97 4.15
N THR A 147 6.27 16.95 5.03
CA THR A 147 5.42 16.83 6.22
C THR A 147 3.94 16.84 5.83
N ARG A 148 3.07 16.40 6.75
CA ARG A 148 1.62 16.47 6.55
C ARG A 148 1.13 17.90 6.38
N GLU A 149 1.70 18.85 7.12
CA GLU A 149 1.34 20.27 7.02
C GLU A 149 1.72 20.86 5.65
N GLU A 150 2.86 20.48 5.11
CA GLU A 150 3.27 20.88 3.76
C GLU A 150 2.38 20.25 2.68
N ALA A 151 2.04 18.96 2.83
CA ALA A 151 1.09 18.31 1.93
C ALA A 151 -0.27 18.99 1.96
N GLU A 152 -0.79 19.32 3.15
CA GLU A 152 -2.08 20.01 3.30
C GLU A 152 -2.11 21.36 2.61
N LYS A 153 -1.05 22.17 2.73
CA LYS A 153 -0.94 23.45 2.01
C LYS A 153 -0.95 23.26 0.49
N ARG A 154 -0.18 22.30 -0.02
CA ARG A 154 -0.12 22.01 -1.46
C ARG A 154 -1.44 21.46 -1.99
N PHE A 155 -2.15 20.64 -1.21
CA PHE A 155 -3.50 20.20 -1.56
C PHE A 155 -4.49 21.36 -1.58
N GLN A 156 -4.44 22.27 -0.60
CA GLN A 156 -5.28 23.47 -0.59
C GLN A 156 -5.05 24.37 -1.82
N GLU A 157 -3.80 24.52 -2.28
CA GLU A 157 -3.48 25.25 -3.53
C GLU A 157 -4.14 24.63 -4.77
N LEU A 158 -4.36 23.32 -4.76
CA LEU A 158 -5.08 22.57 -5.79
C LEU A 158 -6.61 22.55 -5.58
N GLY A 159 -7.12 23.25 -4.55
CA GLY A 159 -8.54 23.23 -4.18
C GLY A 159 -9.00 21.93 -3.53
N ILE A 160 -8.07 21.14 -2.99
CA ILE A 160 -8.30 19.83 -2.38
C ILE A 160 -8.23 19.97 -0.86
N GLU A 161 -9.32 19.64 -0.17
CA GLU A 161 -9.33 19.59 1.30
C GLU A 161 -8.96 18.18 1.77
N MET A 162 -7.89 18.06 2.56
CA MET A 162 -7.50 16.77 3.12
C MET A 162 -8.49 16.33 4.21
N PRO A 163 -8.87 15.04 4.27
CA PRO A 163 -9.64 14.53 5.38
C PRO A 163 -8.85 14.70 6.68
N LYS A 164 -9.50 15.30 7.68
CA LYS A 164 -8.96 15.42 9.04
C LYS A 164 -8.80 14.03 9.63
N LYS A 165 -7.63 13.75 10.18
CA LYS A 165 -7.43 12.53 10.96
C LYS A 165 -8.26 12.62 12.23
N GLN A 166 -8.75 11.48 12.69
CA GLN A 166 -9.27 11.37 14.04
C GLN A 166 -8.13 11.68 15.03
N GLU A 167 -8.28 12.73 15.83
CA GLU A 167 -7.39 12.97 16.97
C GLU A 167 -7.80 12.04 18.10
N LEU A 168 -6.89 11.14 18.48
CA LEU A 168 -7.02 10.26 19.62
C LEU A 168 -6.23 10.83 20.79
N ASP A 169 -6.77 10.74 22.00
CA ASP A 169 -6.00 11.04 23.21
C ASP A 169 -4.91 9.98 23.43
N GLU A 170 -3.90 10.32 24.23
CA GLU A 170 -2.73 9.46 24.45
C GLU A 170 -3.07 8.12 25.12
N GLU A 171 -4.12 8.07 25.96
CA GLU A 171 -4.57 6.82 26.57
C GLU A 171 -5.18 5.89 25.52
N THR A 172 -6.03 6.44 24.64
CA THR A 172 -6.62 5.70 23.53
C THR A 172 -5.56 5.22 22.54
N LYS A 173 -4.57 6.05 22.18
CA LYS A 173 -3.44 5.65 21.33
C LYS A 173 -2.65 4.48 21.92
N ALA A 174 -2.38 4.51 23.23
CA ALA A 174 -1.68 3.44 23.91
C ALA A 174 -2.45 2.10 23.81
N LYS A 175 -3.77 2.14 24.03
CA LYS A 175 -4.65 0.96 23.91
C LYS A 175 -4.75 0.43 22.48
N VAL A 176 -4.81 1.33 21.49
CA VAL A 176 -4.78 0.96 20.06
C VAL A 176 -3.48 0.24 19.72
N LYS A 177 -2.35 0.77 20.18
CA LYS A 177 -1.04 0.16 19.97
C LYS A 177 -0.96 -1.22 20.63
N GLU A 178 -1.43 -1.36 21.86
CA GLU A 178 -1.48 -2.65 22.57
C GLU A 178 -2.34 -3.68 21.83
N ALA A 179 -3.52 -3.29 21.34
CA ALA A 179 -4.40 -4.18 20.57
C ALA A 179 -3.74 -4.65 19.26
N ILE A 180 -3.05 -3.74 18.55
CA ILE A 180 -2.30 -4.06 17.32
C ILE A 180 -1.14 -5.01 17.63
N GLU A 181 -0.34 -4.75 18.68
CA GLU A 181 0.79 -5.59 19.10
C GLU A 181 0.33 -7.00 19.51
N LYS A 182 -0.80 -7.10 20.22
CA LYS A 182 -1.42 -8.38 20.57
C LYS A 182 -1.83 -9.16 19.31
N ALA A 183 -2.48 -8.51 18.34
CA ALA A 183 -2.85 -9.15 17.09
C ALA A 183 -1.61 -9.58 16.28
N GLU A 184 -0.55 -8.77 16.28
CA GLU A 184 0.72 -9.09 15.65
C GLU A 184 1.36 -10.35 16.26
N GLN A 185 1.43 -10.45 17.60
CA GLN A 185 1.92 -11.65 18.28
C GLN A 185 1.07 -12.89 17.95
N GLN A 186 -0.26 -12.74 17.83
CA GLN A 186 -1.12 -13.85 17.42
C GLN A 186 -0.82 -14.30 16.00
N PHE A 187 -0.54 -13.38 15.07
CA PHE A 187 -0.09 -13.70 13.71
C PHE A 187 1.28 -14.41 13.70
N GLU A 188 2.24 -13.93 14.49
CA GLU A 188 3.56 -14.56 14.63
C GLU A 188 3.45 -16.00 15.13
N ASN A 189 2.56 -16.27 16.10
CA ASN A 189 2.28 -17.62 16.59
C ASN A 189 1.68 -18.54 15.51
N LEU A 190 1.01 -17.99 14.51
CA LEU A 190 0.53 -18.71 13.32
C LEU A 190 1.61 -18.86 12.23
N GLY A 191 2.77 -18.23 12.39
CA GLY A 191 3.84 -18.15 11.40
C GLY A 191 3.51 -17.23 10.23
N LEU A 192 2.69 -16.19 10.46
CA LEU A 192 2.21 -15.27 9.44
C LEU A 192 2.69 -13.84 9.68
N GLU A 193 2.82 -13.09 8.59
CA GLU A 193 3.12 -11.67 8.66
C GLU A 193 1.85 -10.88 8.96
N PHE A 194 1.86 -10.08 10.03
CA PHE A 194 0.74 -9.19 10.35
C PHE A 194 0.65 -8.06 9.31
N PRO A 195 -0.55 -7.74 8.79
CA PRO A 195 -0.69 -6.75 7.72
C PRO A 195 -0.67 -5.32 8.28
N LYS A 196 0.49 -4.91 8.83
CA LYS A 196 0.74 -3.64 9.56
C LYS A 196 0.28 -2.40 8.81
N HIS A 197 0.35 -2.41 7.48
CA HIS A 197 0.01 -1.25 6.65
C HIS A 197 -1.43 -0.76 6.88
N PHE A 198 -2.39 -1.66 7.12
CA PHE A 198 -3.78 -1.28 7.40
C PHE A 198 -3.95 -0.54 8.73
N TYR A 199 -3.03 -0.73 9.69
CA TYR A 199 -3.16 -0.19 11.05
C TYR A 199 -2.14 0.89 11.38
N LYS A 200 -1.11 1.08 10.53
CA LYS A 200 0.00 2.04 10.73
C LYS A 200 -0.46 3.48 11.01
N HIS A 201 -1.62 3.88 10.50
CA HIS A 201 -2.13 5.23 10.65
C HIS A 201 -2.92 5.47 11.94
N LEU A 202 -3.30 4.41 12.67
CA LEU A 202 -4.16 4.48 13.86
C LEU A 202 -3.38 4.79 15.15
N ALA A 203 -2.08 4.47 15.19
CA ALA A 203 -1.23 4.62 16.37
C ALA A 203 -0.24 5.81 16.28
N ARG A 204 -0.49 6.79 15.39
CA ARG A 204 0.27 8.05 15.28
C ARG A 204 -0.48 9.18 15.99
#